data_AF-A0A6G2D634-F1
#
_entry.id   AF-A0A6G2D634-F1
#
_cell.length_a   1.000
_cell.length_b   1.000
_cell.length_c   1.000
_cell.angle_alpha   90.00
_cell.angle_beta   90.00
_cell.angle_gamma   90.00
#
_symmetry.space_group_name_H-M   'P 1'
#
loop_
_entity.id
_entity.type
_entity.pdbx_description
1 polymer ?
#
loop_
_entity_poly.entity_id
_entity_poly.type
_entity_poly.pdbx_seq_one_letter_code
_entity_poly.pdbx_strand_id
1 'polypeptide(L)' 'MTEIVKASLENGVQKIRITAEKGYHPAHIKLQKGIPAEITFHRVTPSNCYKEILFEEEGILEPIAQDEEKVIRFTPQD' A
#
# COMPACT_ATOMS: atom_id res chain seq x y z
N MET A 1 -3.46 21.39 -0.33
CA MET A 1 -2.31 20.68 0.26
C MET A 1 -2.61 19.20 0.16
N THR A 2 -1.71 18.40 -0.41
CA THR A 2 -1.87 16.94 -0.45
C THR A 2 -1.67 16.39 0.95
N GLU A 3 -2.62 15.59 1.45
CA GLU A 3 -2.47 14.91 2.73
C GLU A 3 -1.47 13.76 2.58
N ILE A 4 -0.44 13.74 3.44
CA ILE A 4 0.56 12.68 3.50
C ILE A 4 0.41 11.97 4.82
N VAL A 5 0.10 10.67 4.77
CA VAL A 5 -0.09 9.84 5.96
C VAL A 5 1.19 9.06 6.25
N LYS A 6 1.67 9.09 7.50
CA LYS A 6 2.85 8.30 7.93
C LYS A 6 2.40 6.92 8.39
N ALA A 7 3.17 5.89 8.06
CA ALA A 7 2.96 4.53 8.57
C ALA A 7 3.19 4.46 10.09
N SER A 8 2.47 3.56 10.78
CA SER A 8 2.71 3.27 12.20
C SER A 8 3.91 2.34 12.35
N LEU A 9 4.83 2.64 13.26
CA LEU A 9 5.97 1.76 13.53
C LEU A 9 5.62 0.79 14.67
N GLU A 10 5.59 -0.49 14.37
CA GLU A 10 5.25 -1.57 15.31
C GLU A 10 6.30 -2.67 15.23
N ASN A 11 6.99 -2.95 16.34
CA ASN A 11 7.99 -4.03 16.42
C ASN A 11 9.07 -3.99 15.32
N GLY A 12 9.50 -2.79 14.93
CA GLY A 12 10.52 -2.59 13.88
C GLY A 12 9.99 -2.70 12.45
N VAL A 13 8.68 -2.84 12.26
CA VAL A 13 8.01 -2.87 10.96
C VAL A 13 7.07 -1.67 10.85
N GLN A 14 7.15 -0.93 9.76
CA GLN A 14 6.23 0.18 9.49
C GLN A 14 5.00 -0.34 8.74
N LYS A 15 3.81 -0.05 9.26
CA LYS A 15 2.55 -0.58 8.75
C LYS A 15 1.59 0.53 8.35
N ILE A 16 0.88 0.32 7.26
CA ILE A 16 -0.19 1.21 6.84
C ILE A 16 -1.24 0.44 6.05
N ARG A 17 -2.49 0.91 6.12
CA ARG A 17 -3.60 0.38 5.35
C ARG A 17 -4.02 1.38 4.28
N ILE A 18 -4.30 0.88 3.09
CA ILE A 18 -4.82 1.65 1.96
C ILE A 18 -6.10 0.98 1.46
N THR A 19 -7.18 1.75 1.35
CA THR A 19 -8.43 1.30 0.74
C THR A 19 -8.48 1.71 -0.72
N ALA A 20 -8.74 0.77 -1.62
CA ALA A 20 -9.00 1.01 -3.03
C ALA A 20 -10.52 1.11 -3.28
N GLU A 21 -11.02 2.34 -3.24
CA GLU A 21 -12.41 2.72 -3.48
C GLU A 21 -12.44 4.11 -4.11
N LYS A 22 -12.78 4.23 -5.40
CA LYS A 22 -12.73 5.51 -6.15
C LYS A 22 -11.38 6.24 -6.06
N GLY A 23 -10.29 5.49 -5.92
CA GLY A 23 -8.95 5.98 -5.65
C GLY A 23 -8.31 5.19 -4.51
N TYR A 24 -7.08 5.53 -4.17
CA TYR A 24 -6.40 5.02 -2.99
C TYR A 24 -6.59 5.97 -1.82
N HIS A 25 -6.91 5.40 -0.65
CA HIS A 25 -7.16 6.16 0.57
C HIS A 25 -6.40 5.53 1.74
N PRO A 26 -5.32 6.15 2.22
CA PRO A 26 -4.69 7.38 1.72
C PRO A 26 -4.03 7.19 0.34
N ALA A 27 -3.98 8.27 -0.45
CA ALA A 27 -3.33 8.28 -1.77
C ALA A 27 -1.81 8.51 -1.69
N HIS A 28 -1.36 9.22 -0.65
CA HIS A 28 0.05 9.54 -0.46
C HIS A 28 0.46 9.10 0.95
N ILE A 29 1.46 8.24 1.00
CA ILE A 29 2.03 7.72 2.24
C ILE A 29 3.49 8.14 2.36
N LYS A 30 4.02 8.12 3.58
CA LYS A 30 5.44 8.31 3.85
C LYS A 30 5.98 7.14 4.64
N LEU A 31 7.01 6.51 4.09
CA LEU A 31 7.78 5.42 4.70
C LEU A 31 9.18 5.91 5.09
N GLN A 32 9.82 5.20 6.01
CA GLN A 32 11.20 5.42 6.43
C GLN A 32 12.13 4.47 5.67
N LYS A 33 13.22 5.02 5.11
CA LYS A 33 14.31 4.27 4.48
C LYS A 33 14.91 3.25 5.46
N GLY A 34 15.17 2.04 4.97
CA GLY A 34 15.81 0.96 5.71
C GLY A 34 14.93 0.23 6.74
N ILE A 35 13.66 0.62 6.90
CA ILE A 35 12.72 -0.06 7.81
C ILE A 35 11.77 -0.96 6.99
N PRO A 36 11.63 -2.26 7.30
CA PRO A 36 10.68 -3.13 6.61
C PRO A 36 9.25 -2.58 6.68
N ALA A 37 8.57 -2.53 5.53
CA ALA A 37 7.23 -2.01 5.39
C ALA A 37 6.20 -3.12 5.08
N GLU A 38 5.03 -3.03 5.69
CA GLU A 38 3.84 -3.81 5.34
C GLU A 38 2.69 -2.86 4.97
N ILE A 39 2.33 -2.85 3.70
CA ILE A 39 1.21 -2.06 3.18
C ILE A 39 0.04 -3.00 2.91
N THR A 40 -1.04 -2.86 3.67
CA THR A 40 -2.25 -3.64 3.47
C THR A 40 -3.20 -2.90 2.54
N PHE A 41 -3.42 -3.44 1.35
CA PHE A 41 -4.43 -2.95 0.41
C PHE A 41 -5.74 -3.69 0.61
N HIS A 42 -6.85 -2.96 0.59
CA HIS A 42 -8.20 -3.52 0.62
C HIS A 42 -8.99 -3.02 -0.59
N ARG A 43 -9.34 -3.91 -1.52
CA ARG A 43 -10.08 -3.54 -2.74
C ARG A 43 -11.58 -3.66 -2.52
N VAL A 44 -12.24 -2.55 -2.18
CA VAL A 44 -13.71 -2.50 -2.01
C VAL A 44 -14.43 -2.40 -3.35
N THR A 45 -13.79 -1.79 -4.36
CA THR A 45 -14.46 -1.52 -5.64
C THR A 45 -14.54 -2.76 -6.56
N PRO A 46 -15.70 -2.99 -7.21
CA PRO A 46 -15.83 -4.04 -8.23
C PRO A 46 -15.08 -3.69 -9.53
N SER A 47 -14.60 -2.45 -9.70
CA SER A 47 -13.93 -2.01 -10.92
C SER A 47 -12.61 -2.75 -11.14
N ASN A 48 -12.42 -3.28 -12.35
CA ASN A 48 -11.17 -3.92 -12.76
C ASN A 48 -10.00 -2.94 -12.94
N CYS A 49 -10.22 -1.64 -12.87
CA CYS A 49 -9.12 -0.66 -12.83
C CYS A 49 -8.20 -0.86 -11.61
N TYR A 50 -8.66 -1.55 -10.57
CA TYR A 50 -7.94 -1.78 -9.31
C TYR A 50 -7.55 -3.26 -9.12
N LYS A 51 -7.55 -4.07 -10.19
CA LYS A 51 -7.28 -5.51 -10.10
C LYS A 51 -5.84 -5.89 -9.76
N GLU A 52 -4.94 -4.92 -9.83
CA GLU A 52 -3.50 -5.09 -9.66
C GLU A 52 -2.95 -3.95 -8.80
N ILE A 53 -1.99 -4.28 -7.94
CA ILE A 53 -1.19 -3.34 -7.15
C ILE A 53 0.21 -3.32 -7.77
N LEU A 54 0.68 -2.14 -8.15
CA LEU A 54 1.98 -1.94 -8.78
C LEU A 54 2.85 -1.03 -7.92
N PHE A 55 4.04 -1.51 -7.54
CA PHE A 55 5.16 -0.68 -7.11
C PHE A 55 6.31 -0.92 -8.08
N GLU A 56 6.44 -0.06 -9.09
CA GLU A 56 7.38 -0.26 -10.22
C GLU A 56 8.84 -0.25 -9.76
N GLU A 57 9.22 0.71 -8.90
CA GLU A 57 10.59 0.83 -8.37
C GLU A 57 11.02 -0.38 -7.53
N GLU A 58 10.06 -1.05 -6.89
CA GLU A 58 10.28 -2.26 -6.09
C GLU A 58 10.11 -3.54 -6.93
N GLY A 59 9.72 -3.43 -8.20
CA GLY A 59 9.45 -4.58 -9.08
C GLY A 59 8.26 -5.44 -8.65
N ILE A 60 7.28 -4.86 -7.96
CA ILE A 60 6.11 -5.58 -7.42
C ILE A 60 4.90 -5.35 -8.30
N LEU A 61 4.31 -6.43 -8.80
CA LEU A 61 3.01 -6.45 -9.47
C LEU A 61 2.17 -7.60 -8.90
N GLU A 62 1.15 -7.27 -8.12
CA GLU A 62 0.34 -8.25 -7.39
C GLU A 62 -1.13 -8.13 -7.76
N PRO A 63 -1.81 -9.22 -8.15
CA PRO A 63 -3.26 -9.20 -8.33
C PRO A 63 -3.97 -9.11 -6.97
N ILE A 64 -5.15 -8.48 -6.98
CA ILE A 64 -6.06 -8.37 -5.84
C ILE A 64 -7.52 -8.46 -6.30
N ALA A 65 -8.26 -9.42 -5.74
CA ALA A 65 -9.68 -9.62 -6.01
C ALA A 65 -10.55 -8.58 -5.29
N GLN A 66 -11.82 -8.46 -5.71
CA GLN A 66 -12.78 -7.63 -5.00
C GLN A 66 -13.00 -8.18 -3.57
N ASP A 67 -13.08 -7.28 -2.61
CA ASP A 67 -13.24 -7.52 -1.17
C ASP A 67 -12.08 -8.33 -0.54
N GLU A 68 -10.94 -8.40 -1.23
CA GLU A 68 -9.71 -9.02 -0.73
C GLU A 68 -8.82 -7.99 -0.02
N GLU A 69 -8.07 -8.48 0.99
CA GLU A 69 -6.92 -7.79 1.55
C GLU A 69 -5.61 -8.41 1.05
N LYS A 70 -4.71 -7.58 0.52
CA LYS A 70 -3.38 -8.00 0.08
C LYS A 70 -2.31 -7.21 0.82
N VAL A 71 -1.35 -7.91 1.42
CA VAL A 71 -0.20 -7.29 2.10
C VAL A 71 0.99 -7.25 1.14
N ILE A 72 1.44 -6.05 0.81
CA ILE A 72 2.67 -5.80 0.08
C ILE A 72 3.81 -5.57 1.07
N ARG A 73 4.92 -6.29 0.88
CA ARG A 73 6.09 -6.26 1.77
C ARG A 73 7.34 -5.88 1.00
N PHE A 74 8.05 -4.87 1.46
CA PHE A 74 9.36 -4.48 0.95
C PHE A 74 10.09 -3.63 2.00
N THR A 75 11.37 -3.38 1.79
CA THR A 75 12.16 -2.47 2.63
C THR A 75 12.63 -1.31 1.75
N PRO A 76 12.06 -0.10 1.91
CA PRO A 76 12.43 1.06 1.10
C PRO A 76 13.93 1.34 1.19
N GLN A 77 14.62 1.39 0.05
CA GLN A 77 16.07 1.61 0.02
C GLN A 77 16.46 3.07 -0.17
N ASP A 78 15.54 3.95 -0.55
CA ASP A 78 15.80 5.37 -0.85
C ASP A 78 14.86 6.34 -0.13
#